data_AF-A0A9P7WSJ0-F1
#
_entry.id   AF-A0A9P7WSJ0-F1
#
_cell.length_a   1.000
_cell.length_b   1.000
_cell.length_c   1.000
_cell.angle_alpha   90.00
_cell.angle_beta   90.00
_cell.angle_gamma   90.00
#
_symmetry.space_group_name_H-M   'P 1'
#
loop_
_entity.id
_entity.type
_entity.pdbx_description
1 polymer ?
#
loop_
_entity_poly.entity_id
_entity_poly.type
_entity_poly.pdbx_seq_one_letter_code
_entity_poly.pdbx_strand_id
1 'polypeptide(L)'
;MYIGLTALAAAFAFGPTVHAAPSQMKTAITQLFQWNWDSVAAECTAFIGPAGYGFVQVSPPQEHITGAEWSSNYSPVSYNLVSKFGNRAQFANMVSTCHAAGVSVIADAVWNHMSSFAGTGIGGTVFTKYVYTGTYQTQDFHHAQCGTSDEQPLDNLADLATETEWVRSRLAAYANDLISLGVDGFRNDAAMWIPASDLANISTRLTKQVYRTQEVSWGSGNAIQPQEYIGTGDVQEFRYTWALQTAFNTGTISTLNSLPQSGWLAPSNANVFVANHDTERGGDSLNYSSPNNAYTLAMMFSLSYPYGTPTILSSYQYSTITDGAPNANYGYCSGNGGAGGWLCQHRWTPISGMVGFYNKVAGTTLNNWVSGTGAQIAFGRGSVGFIVINSGGSPWSKTFTTSLLTGTYCNLFDGNLTSGACTGSSVFVASGGALAVTVPAYSALAIYTGAIGNPSNVLVTFEATASTVSGENIYVVGSIPQLGAWSPQSGIALGASAYPLWTASVSLPPNTAFTYKYVRKEANGTFVWESDPNRSFTTGVSGLVSTADLWR
;
A
#
# COMPACT_ATOMS: atom_id res chain seq x y z
N MET A 1 41.85 57.86 -5.58
CA MET A 1 41.70 57.53 -4.14
C MET A 1 40.42 56.71 -4.01
N TYR A 2 40.59 55.40 -3.83
CA TYR A 2 39.50 54.42 -3.74
C TYR A 2 38.76 54.59 -2.40
N ILE A 3 37.43 54.62 -2.41
CA ILE A 3 36.61 54.33 -1.23
C ILE A 3 35.52 53.36 -1.68
N GLY A 4 35.69 52.09 -1.28
CA GLY A 4 34.76 51.01 -1.54
C GLY A 4 33.60 51.04 -0.56
N LEU A 5 32.39 50.83 -1.07
CA LEU A 5 31.22 50.44 -0.29
C LEU A 5 31.26 48.92 -0.13
N THR A 6 31.54 48.42 1.07
CA THR A 6 31.34 47.02 1.43
C THR A 6 29.92 46.82 1.93
N ALA A 7 29.09 46.17 1.11
CA ALA A 7 27.84 45.57 1.54
C ALA A 7 28.16 44.33 2.40
N LEU A 8 27.71 44.33 3.67
CA LEU A 8 27.68 43.11 4.47
C LEU A 8 26.50 42.25 3.97
N ALA A 9 26.80 41.28 3.11
CA ALA A 9 25.90 40.15 2.88
C ALA A 9 26.08 39.16 4.04
N ALA A 10 25.09 39.10 4.93
CA ALA A 10 24.99 38.01 5.90
C ALA A 10 24.60 36.73 5.15
N ALA A 11 25.58 35.92 4.80
CA ALA A 11 25.36 34.57 4.28
C ALA A 11 24.87 33.69 5.43
N PHE A 12 23.56 33.48 5.52
CA PHE A 12 23.01 32.37 6.29
C PHE A 12 23.38 31.07 5.55
N ALA A 13 24.44 30.41 6.01
CA ALA A 13 24.74 29.05 5.64
C ALA A 13 23.70 28.14 6.30
N PHE A 14 22.58 27.88 5.63
CA PHE A 14 21.72 26.75 5.94
C PHE A 14 22.48 25.49 5.55
N GLY A 15 23.18 24.87 6.51
CA GLY A 15 23.63 23.49 6.35
C GLY A 15 22.41 22.59 6.14
N PRO A 16 22.51 21.50 5.37
CA PRO A 16 21.41 20.56 5.24
C PRO A 16 21.12 19.99 6.62
N THR A 17 19.98 20.37 7.20
CA THR A 17 19.42 19.67 8.36
C THR A 17 19.12 18.25 7.91
N VAL A 18 19.85 17.28 8.46
CA VAL A 18 19.61 15.86 8.21
C VAL A 18 18.36 15.48 9.01
N HIS A 19 17.21 15.37 8.33
CA HIS A 19 15.98 14.87 8.92
C HIS A 19 16.16 13.39 9.31
N ALA A 20 15.53 12.98 10.42
CA ALA A 20 15.42 11.56 10.75
C ALA A 20 14.57 10.90 9.67
N ALA A 21 15.23 10.23 8.72
CA ALA A 21 14.54 9.37 7.77
C ALA A 21 13.73 8.31 8.55
N PRO A 22 12.57 7.91 8.04
CA PRO A 22 11.84 6.77 8.58
C PRO A 22 12.79 5.56 8.70
N SER A 23 12.66 4.75 9.77
CA SER A 23 13.67 3.73 10.14
C SER A 23 14.24 3.02 8.90
N GLN A 24 15.56 3.00 8.75
CA GLN A 24 16.26 2.73 7.47
C GLN A 24 15.93 1.41 6.74
N MET A 25 15.07 0.54 7.29
CA MET A 25 14.64 -0.71 6.64
C MET A 25 13.17 -0.75 6.19
N LYS A 26 12.26 0.06 6.76
CA LYS A 26 10.82 0.03 6.45
C LYS A 26 10.24 1.44 6.54
N THR A 27 9.75 1.96 5.41
CA THR A 27 9.29 3.35 5.31
C THR A 27 7.84 3.50 4.84
N ALA A 28 7.17 2.41 4.42
CA ALA A 28 5.76 2.46 4.05
C ALA A 28 4.88 2.85 5.25
N ILE A 29 4.00 3.83 5.05
CA ILE A 29 3.10 4.39 6.06
C ILE A 29 1.71 3.85 5.81
N THR A 30 1.01 3.35 6.83
CA THR A 30 -0.46 3.15 6.75
C THR A 30 -1.19 4.22 7.55
N GLN A 31 -2.09 4.96 6.92
CA GLN A 31 -2.96 5.92 7.59
C GLN A 31 -4.24 5.23 8.03
N LEU A 32 -4.38 4.96 9.32
CA LEU A 32 -5.61 4.43 9.91
C LEU A 32 -6.55 5.59 10.26
N PHE A 33 -7.23 6.10 9.23
CA PHE A 33 -8.05 7.31 9.33
C PHE A 33 -9.29 7.06 10.20
N GLN A 34 -9.47 7.87 11.25
CA GLN A 34 -10.59 7.82 12.20
C GLN A 34 -10.66 6.57 13.10
N TRP A 35 -9.59 5.79 13.22
CA TRP A 35 -9.57 4.62 14.10
C TRP A 35 -9.37 5.05 15.57
N ASN A 36 -10.14 4.46 16.50
CA ASN A 36 -9.82 4.57 17.93
C ASN A 36 -8.47 3.90 18.27
N TRP A 37 -7.84 4.34 19.35
CA TRP A 37 -6.47 3.93 19.68
C TRP A 37 -6.32 2.48 20.11
N ASP A 38 -7.32 1.89 20.76
CA ASP A 38 -7.28 0.47 21.14
C ASP A 38 -7.35 -0.44 19.90
N SER A 39 -8.16 -0.07 18.90
CA SER A 39 -8.18 -0.77 17.61
C SER A 39 -6.86 -0.63 16.85
N VAL A 40 -6.22 0.55 16.87
CA VAL A 40 -4.89 0.74 16.25
C VAL A 40 -3.84 -0.14 16.94
N ALA A 41 -3.84 -0.19 18.27
CA ALA A 41 -2.91 -1.01 19.06
C ALA A 41 -3.03 -2.50 18.69
N ALA A 42 -4.26 -3.01 18.62
CA ALA A 42 -4.56 -4.38 18.23
C ALA A 42 -4.09 -4.67 16.79
N GLU A 43 -4.37 -3.75 15.86
CA GLU A 43 -4.02 -3.89 14.44
C GLU A 43 -2.50 -3.84 14.21
N CYS A 44 -1.77 -3.03 14.98
CA CYS A 44 -0.31 -2.98 15.00
C CYS A 44 0.30 -4.37 15.23
N THR A 45 -0.20 -5.07 16.24
CA THR A 45 0.30 -6.40 16.63
C THR A 45 -0.19 -7.49 15.69
N ALA A 46 -1.48 -7.46 15.35
CA ALA A 46 -2.13 -8.53 14.59
C ALA A 46 -1.75 -8.53 13.10
N PHE A 47 -1.43 -7.37 12.54
CA PHE A 47 -1.24 -7.25 11.08
C PHE A 47 -0.15 -6.27 10.65
N ILE A 48 -0.18 -5.00 11.07
CA ILE A 48 0.68 -3.94 10.49
C ILE A 48 2.16 -4.27 10.65
N GLY A 49 2.59 -4.65 11.87
CA GLY A 49 3.96 -5.07 12.16
C GLY A 49 4.37 -6.31 11.36
N PRO A 50 3.63 -7.44 11.47
CA PRO A 50 3.89 -8.65 10.69
C PRO A 50 3.90 -8.45 9.16
N ALA A 51 3.04 -7.58 8.63
CA ALA A 51 2.95 -7.27 7.19
C ALA A 51 4.11 -6.37 6.70
N GLY A 52 4.88 -5.78 7.62
CA GLY A 52 6.10 -5.06 7.30
C GLY A 52 5.93 -3.56 7.03
N TYR A 53 4.84 -2.95 7.45
CA TYR A 53 4.73 -1.49 7.47
C TYR A 53 5.75 -0.90 8.46
N GLY A 54 6.29 0.28 8.13
CA GLY A 54 7.22 0.99 9.01
C GLY A 54 6.50 1.91 9.99
N PHE A 55 5.39 2.51 9.56
CA PHE A 55 4.67 3.53 10.30
C PHE A 55 3.16 3.30 10.26
N VAL A 56 2.50 3.64 11.37
CA VAL A 56 1.07 3.91 11.40
C VAL A 56 0.84 5.40 11.63
N GLN A 57 0.03 6.03 10.78
CA GLN A 57 -0.46 7.40 10.98
C GLN A 57 -1.88 7.34 11.57
N VAL A 58 -2.08 8.04 12.69
CA VAL A 58 -3.37 8.15 13.38
C VAL A 58 -3.94 9.56 13.25
N SER A 59 -5.27 9.68 13.33
CA SER A 59 -5.98 10.98 13.35
C SER A 59 -5.57 11.86 14.55
N PRO A 60 -5.85 13.18 14.52
CA PRO A 60 -5.32 14.11 15.51
C PRO A 60 -5.72 13.76 16.95
N PRO A 61 -4.78 13.76 17.92
CA PRO A 61 -5.07 13.24 19.24
C PRO A 61 -5.62 14.25 20.25
N GLN A 62 -5.59 15.53 19.92
CA GLN A 62 -6.12 16.59 20.78
C GLN A 62 -7.64 16.58 20.91
N GLU A 63 -8.12 17.25 21.95
CA GLU A 63 -9.54 17.53 22.15
C GLU A 63 -10.09 18.43 21.05
N HIS A 64 -11.27 18.06 20.57
CA HIS A 64 -11.94 18.71 19.48
C HIS A 64 -13.42 18.92 19.78
N ILE A 65 -14.12 19.63 18.88
CA ILE A 65 -15.57 19.84 18.98
C ILE A 65 -16.34 18.52 18.90
N THR A 66 -17.54 18.48 19.49
CA THR A 66 -18.46 17.36 19.30
C THR A 66 -19.06 17.38 17.90
N GLY A 67 -19.14 16.23 17.22
CA GLY A 67 -19.78 16.11 15.91
C GLY A 67 -19.69 14.69 15.37
N ALA A 68 -20.61 14.34 14.47
CA ALA A 68 -20.58 13.04 13.79
C ALA A 68 -19.59 13.05 12.61
N GLU A 69 -19.41 14.20 11.95
CA GLU A 69 -18.56 14.35 10.77
C GLU A 69 -17.08 14.11 11.09
N TRP A 70 -16.31 13.64 10.11
CA TRP A 70 -14.87 13.40 10.34
C TRP A 70 -14.08 14.71 10.53
N SER A 71 -14.54 15.80 9.94
CA SER A 71 -13.93 17.14 10.04
C SER A 71 -13.99 17.69 11.48
N SER A 72 -14.96 17.23 12.29
CA SER A 72 -15.07 17.62 13.70
C SER A 72 -13.80 17.34 14.51
N ASN A 73 -13.01 16.33 14.15
CA ASN A 73 -11.75 16.03 14.85
C ASN A 73 -10.61 16.98 14.51
N TYR A 74 -10.73 17.65 13.38
CA TYR A 74 -9.76 18.63 12.90
C TYR A 74 -10.12 20.05 13.38
N SER A 75 -11.12 20.19 14.26
CA SER A 75 -11.48 21.46 14.91
C SER A 75 -11.07 21.43 16.40
N PRO A 76 -9.80 21.70 16.73
CA PRO A 76 -9.31 21.57 18.09
C PRO A 76 -9.84 22.67 19.01
N VAL A 77 -10.00 22.32 20.28
CA VAL A 77 -10.51 23.22 21.33
C VAL A 77 -9.57 23.32 22.53
N SER A 78 -8.70 22.32 22.71
CA SER A 78 -7.63 22.29 23.70
C SER A 78 -6.55 21.30 23.26
N TYR A 79 -5.43 21.25 23.97
CA TYR A 79 -4.40 20.22 23.77
C TYR A 79 -4.49 19.05 24.76
N ASN A 80 -5.64 18.90 25.44
CA ASN A 80 -5.92 17.70 26.22
C ASN A 80 -6.02 16.49 25.28
N LEU A 81 -5.45 15.34 25.65
CA LEU A 81 -5.57 14.11 24.86
C LEU A 81 -6.85 13.37 25.23
N VAL A 82 -7.98 13.99 24.90
CA VAL A 82 -9.32 13.42 25.02
C VAL A 82 -10.03 13.67 23.71
N SER A 83 -10.15 12.64 22.89
CA SER A 83 -10.77 12.71 21.57
C SER A 83 -11.86 11.65 21.44
N LYS A 84 -12.58 11.63 20.31
CA LYS A 84 -13.50 10.53 20.01
C LYS A 84 -12.80 9.17 19.82
N PHE A 85 -11.46 9.17 19.77
CA PHE A 85 -10.63 7.98 19.59
C PHE A 85 -10.14 7.40 20.93
N GLY A 86 -10.32 8.11 22.04
CA GLY A 86 -9.95 7.67 23.37
C GLY A 86 -9.37 8.78 24.24
N ASN A 87 -8.71 8.37 25.32
CA ASN A 87 -8.02 9.26 26.25
C ASN A 87 -6.49 9.06 26.24
N ARG A 88 -5.76 9.93 26.94
CA ARG A 88 -4.29 9.92 27.06
C ARG A 88 -3.71 8.54 27.35
N ALA A 89 -4.33 7.75 28.24
CA ALA A 89 -3.81 6.44 28.60
C ALA A 89 -3.95 5.45 27.44
N GLN A 90 -5.07 5.48 26.71
CA GLN A 90 -5.27 4.67 25.50
C GLN A 90 -4.30 5.08 24.38
N PHE A 91 -4.05 6.39 24.20
CA PHE A 91 -3.05 6.86 23.23
C PHE A 91 -1.64 6.35 23.57
N ALA A 92 -1.22 6.51 24.83
CA ALA A 92 0.10 6.03 25.28
C ALA A 92 0.23 4.50 25.14
N ASN A 93 -0.82 3.76 25.47
CA ASN A 93 -0.87 2.32 25.30
C ASN A 93 -0.72 1.92 23.81
N MET A 94 -1.44 2.60 22.92
CA MET A 94 -1.34 2.39 21.47
C MET A 94 0.07 2.62 20.96
N VAL A 95 0.71 3.73 21.34
CA VAL A 95 2.10 4.02 20.93
C VAL A 95 3.04 2.90 21.39
N SER A 96 3.00 2.53 22.67
CA SER A 96 3.87 1.47 23.20
C SER A 96 3.62 0.10 22.54
N THR A 97 2.36 -0.22 22.23
CA THR A 97 1.98 -1.49 21.59
C THR A 97 2.47 -1.55 20.15
N CYS A 98 2.32 -0.45 19.40
CA CYS A 98 2.85 -0.36 18.04
C CYS A 98 4.37 -0.47 18.01
N HIS A 99 5.07 0.20 18.94
CA HIS A 99 6.52 0.04 19.08
C HIS A 99 6.95 -1.39 19.39
N ALA A 100 6.23 -2.09 20.27
CA ALA A 100 6.49 -3.50 20.57
C ALA A 100 6.28 -4.41 19.34
N ALA A 101 5.41 -4.02 18.41
CA ALA A 101 5.20 -4.68 17.12
C ALA A 101 6.21 -4.23 16.03
N GLY A 102 7.15 -3.34 16.35
CA GLY A 102 8.14 -2.81 15.40
C GLY A 102 7.59 -1.74 14.45
N VAL A 103 6.48 -1.08 14.81
CA VAL A 103 5.81 -0.04 14.02
C VAL A 103 5.95 1.30 14.72
N SER A 104 6.50 2.30 14.01
CA SER A 104 6.59 3.68 14.50
C SER A 104 5.25 4.41 14.36
N VAL A 105 5.01 5.44 15.17
CA VAL A 105 3.71 6.16 15.19
C VAL A 105 3.86 7.60 14.71
N ILE A 106 3.04 7.96 13.73
CA ILE A 106 2.84 9.33 13.24
C ILE A 106 1.50 9.85 13.78
N ALA A 107 1.50 10.99 14.45
CA ALA A 107 0.27 11.69 14.83
C ALA A 107 -0.06 12.77 13.79
N ASP A 108 -1.30 12.82 13.32
CA ASP A 108 -1.79 13.98 12.58
C ASP A 108 -1.84 15.21 13.51
N ALA A 109 -1.42 16.36 13.00
CA ALA A 109 -1.05 17.52 13.80
C ALA A 109 -1.67 18.80 13.22
N VAL A 110 -2.72 19.28 13.88
CA VAL A 110 -3.41 20.53 13.53
C VAL A 110 -2.72 21.69 14.23
N TRP A 111 -1.81 22.36 13.53
CA TRP A 111 -1.03 23.48 14.06
C TRP A 111 -1.47 24.84 13.53
N ASN A 112 -2.34 24.87 12.52
CA ASN A 112 -2.76 26.10 11.86
C ASN A 112 -3.81 26.87 12.66
N HIS A 113 -4.79 26.18 13.22
CA HIS A 113 -6.01 26.81 13.70
C HIS A 113 -6.62 26.13 14.93
N MET A 114 -7.61 26.81 15.50
CA MET A 114 -8.56 26.30 16.48
C MET A 114 -10.02 26.41 15.95
N SER A 115 -10.99 25.80 16.64
CA SER A 115 -12.41 25.75 16.21
C SER A 115 -13.10 27.13 16.11
N SER A 116 -14.02 27.35 15.18
CA SER A 116 -14.53 28.69 14.82
C SER A 116 -15.74 29.26 15.62
N PHE A 117 -16.21 28.63 16.69
CA PHE A 117 -17.45 29.02 17.39
C PHE A 117 -17.36 28.87 18.91
N ALA A 118 -18.48 29.05 19.63
CA ALA A 118 -18.55 28.81 21.07
C ALA A 118 -19.23 27.48 21.40
N GLY A 119 -18.65 26.73 22.32
CA GLY A 119 -19.16 25.41 22.66
C GLY A 119 -18.41 24.72 23.78
N THR A 120 -18.58 23.41 23.84
CA THR A 120 -17.88 22.54 24.79
C THR A 120 -17.28 21.37 24.02
N GLY A 121 -15.98 21.16 24.20
CA GLY A 121 -15.25 20.05 23.61
C GLY A 121 -15.71 18.70 24.15
N ILE A 122 -15.32 17.64 23.44
CA ILE A 122 -15.63 16.26 23.87
C ILE A 122 -15.02 15.90 25.24
N GLY A 123 -13.95 16.58 25.65
CA GLY A 123 -13.32 16.46 26.96
C GLY A 123 -13.86 17.43 28.01
N GLY A 124 -14.88 18.23 27.69
CA GLY A 124 -15.53 19.19 28.60
C GLY A 124 -14.92 20.60 28.58
N THR A 125 -13.93 20.89 27.72
CA THR A 125 -13.35 22.24 27.65
C THR A 125 -14.34 23.22 27.05
N VAL A 126 -14.69 24.28 27.80
CA VAL A 126 -15.51 25.38 27.30
C VAL A 126 -14.62 26.37 26.53
N PHE A 127 -15.06 26.75 25.33
CA PHE A 127 -14.33 27.63 24.43
C PHE A 127 -15.26 28.61 23.71
N THR A 128 -14.69 29.70 23.21
CA THR A 128 -15.29 30.57 22.19
C THR A 128 -14.31 30.74 21.04
N LYS A 129 -14.76 31.27 19.90
CA LYS A 129 -13.85 31.71 18.85
C LYS A 129 -12.86 32.70 19.47
N TYR A 130 -11.56 32.43 19.29
CA TYR A 130 -10.44 33.20 19.83
C TYR A 130 -10.22 33.17 21.36
N VAL A 131 -10.98 32.38 22.12
CA VAL A 131 -10.71 32.17 23.56
C VAL A 131 -10.85 30.69 23.90
N TYR A 132 -9.70 30.05 24.11
CA TYR A 132 -9.57 28.63 24.43
C TYR A 132 -8.92 28.52 25.79
N THR A 133 -9.75 28.37 26.83
CA THR A 133 -9.35 28.48 28.23
C THR A 133 -8.08 27.66 28.54
N GLY A 134 -7.03 28.33 29.05
CA GLY A 134 -5.76 27.70 29.38
C GLY A 134 -4.86 27.36 28.18
N THR A 135 -5.24 27.73 26.96
CA THR A 135 -4.47 27.46 25.73
C THR A 135 -4.17 28.74 24.96
N TYR A 136 -5.19 29.45 24.49
CA TYR A 136 -5.04 30.66 23.69
C TYR A 136 -6.08 31.73 24.04
N GLN A 137 -5.72 32.98 23.84
CA GLN A 137 -6.54 34.17 24.00
C GLN A 137 -6.61 34.95 22.69
N THR A 138 -7.42 36.01 22.67
CA THR A 138 -7.73 36.73 21.43
C THR A 138 -6.48 37.20 20.70
N GLN A 139 -5.44 37.68 21.39
CA GLN A 139 -4.21 38.14 20.76
C GLN A 139 -3.36 37.05 20.08
N ASP A 140 -3.67 35.77 20.29
CA ASP A 140 -2.91 34.63 19.75
C ASP A 140 -3.40 34.20 18.35
N PHE A 141 -4.32 34.97 17.77
CA PHE A 141 -4.95 34.68 16.48
C PHE A 141 -4.85 35.86 15.52
N HIS A 142 -4.83 35.56 14.22
CA HIS A 142 -5.05 36.57 13.19
C HIS A 142 -6.51 37.04 13.23
N HIS A 143 -6.70 38.36 13.27
CA HIS A 143 -8.00 39.01 13.13
C HIS A 143 -7.98 39.70 11.79
N ALA A 144 -8.88 39.35 10.87
CA ALA A 144 -8.89 39.72 9.44
C ALA A 144 -9.03 41.24 9.13
N GLN A 145 -8.29 42.11 9.81
CA GLN A 145 -8.19 43.54 9.59
C GLN A 145 -6.73 44.01 9.74
N CYS A 146 -5.81 43.40 8.98
CA CYS A 146 -4.50 44.00 8.67
C CYS A 146 -4.02 43.57 7.26
N GLY A 147 -4.59 44.20 6.22
CA GLY A 147 -3.81 44.81 5.14
C GLY A 147 -3.03 43.97 4.11
N THR A 148 -2.91 42.65 4.22
CA THR A 148 -2.31 41.82 3.16
C THR A 148 -3.19 40.62 2.83
N SER A 149 -3.28 40.28 1.54
CA SER A 149 -4.12 39.22 0.98
C SER A 149 -3.75 37.80 1.44
N ASP A 150 -2.69 37.66 2.23
CA ASP A 150 -1.95 36.40 2.41
C ASP A 150 -2.23 35.72 3.77
N GLU A 151 -3.03 36.35 4.65
CA GLU A 151 -3.39 35.85 5.99
C GLU A 151 -4.92 35.68 6.11
N GLN A 152 -5.52 34.92 5.19
CA GLN A 152 -6.95 34.60 5.24
C GLN A 152 -7.18 33.31 6.02
N PRO A 153 -8.09 33.28 7.01
CA PRO A 153 -8.37 32.07 7.77
C PRO A 153 -9.01 30.99 6.89
N LEU A 154 -8.48 29.77 6.97
CA LEU A 154 -9.08 28.59 6.34
C LEU A 154 -10.50 28.37 6.89
N ASP A 155 -11.53 28.41 6.03
CA ASP A 155 -12.93 28.13 6.35
C ASP A 155 -13.46 28.80 7.63
N ASN A 156 -13.05 30.05 7.88
CA ASN A 156 -13.44 30.84 9.06
C ASN A 156 -12.98 30.24 10.42
N LEU A 157 -12.06 29.27 10.40
CA LEU A 157 -11.37 28.73 11.57
C LEU A 157 -10.57 29.83 12.28
N ALA A 158 -10.32 29.64 13.58
CA ALA A 158 -9.55 30.60 14.36
C ALA A 158 -8.06 30.40 14.05
N ASP A 159 -7.56 31.19 13.12
CA ASP A 159 -6.22 31.07 12.55
C ASP A 159 -5.15 31.56 13.54
N LEU A 160 -4.22 30.69 13.91
CA LEU A 160 -3.22 30.95 14.93
C LEU A 160 -2.15 31.90 14.38
N ALA A 161 -1.77 32.90 15.18
CA ALA A 161 -0.66 33.80 14.91
C ALA A 161 0.68 33.08 15.12
N THR A 162 1.00 32.14 14.23
CA THR A 162 2.16 31.23 14.32
C THR A 162 3.50 31.94 14.28
N GLU A 163 3.54 33.23 13.97
CA GLU A 163 4.71 34.09 14.00
C GLU A 163 5.08 34.52 15.43
N THR A 164 4.12 34.44 16.36
CA THR A 164 4.30 34.87 17.74
C THR A 164 5.03 33.83 18.60
N GLU A 165 5.82 34.31 19.56
CA GLU A 165 6.58 33.45 20.48
C GLU A 165 5.69 32.53 21.33
N TRP A 166 4.55 33.06 21.76
CA TRP A 166 3.61 32.32 22.60
C TRP A 166 2.98 31.14 21.85
N VAL A 167 2.49 31.36 20.63
CA VAL A 167 1.88 30.32 19.80
C VAL A 167 2.89 29.24 19.46
N ARG A 168 4.09 29.60 18.98
CA ARG A 168 5.14 28.61 18.65
C ARG A 168 5.56 27.78 19.86
N SER A 169 5.71 28.41 21.02
CA SER A 169 6.04 27.71 22.26
C SER A 169 4.94 26.77 22.71
N ARG A 170 3.67 27.15 22.55
CA ARG A 170 2.53 26.30 22.92
C ARG A 170 2.38 25.09 21.99
N LEU A 171 2.53 25.30 20.68
CA LEU A 171 2.54 24.22 19.68
C LEU A 171 3.70 23.25 19.92
N ALA A 172 4.91 23.76 20.16
CA ALA A 172 6.06 22.92 20.49
C ALA A 172 5.88 22.15 21.81
N ALA A 173 5.27 22.77 22.83
CA ALA A 173 4.97 22.08 24.08
C ALA A 173 3.98 20.92 23.88
N TYR A 174 2.94 21.11 23.07
CA TYR A 174 2.00 20.05 22.70
C TYR A 174 2.69 18.93 21.91
N ALA A 175 3.49 19.27 20.89
CA ALA A 175 4.25 18.28 20.14
C ALA A 175 5.24 17.50 21.03
N ASN A 176 5.90 18.17 21.97
CA ASN A 176 6.79 17.54 22.93
C ASN A 176 6.06 16.64 23.93
N ASP A 177 4.82 16.98 24.30
CA ASP A 177 3.97 16.10 25.09
C ASP A 177 3.68 14.78 24.36
N LEU A 178 3.33 14.85 23.07
CA LEU A 178 3.14 13.66 22.22
C LEU A 178 4.44 12.86 22.05
N ILE A 179 5.58 13.54 21.84
CA ILE A 179 6.91 12.89 21.79
C ILE A 179 7.22 12.17 23.10
N SER A 180 6.85 12.74 24.25
CA SER A 180 7.06 12.12 25.56
C SER A 180 6.28 10.81 25.74
N LEU A 181 5.18 10.65 25.00
CA LEU A 181 4.39 9.41 24.93
C LEU A 181 4.93 8.41 23.89
N GLY A 182 5.98 8.78 23.14
CA GLY A 182 6.66 7.92 22.18
C GLY A 182 6.37 8.21 20.71
N VAL A 183 5.63 9.27 20.37
CA VAL A 183 5.37 9.61 18.94
C VAL A 183 6.69 9.81 18.18
N ASP A 184 6.77 9.26 16.97
CA ASP A 184 7.97 9.25 16.12
C ASP A 184 7.90 10.24 14.97
N GLY A 185 6.71 10.72 14.65
CA GLY A 185 6.50 11.69 13.58
C GLY A 185 5.19 12.43 13.63
N PHE A 186 5.10 13.47 12.79
CA PHE A 186 3.89 14.26 12.61
C PHE A 186 3.50 14.34 11.14
N ARG A 187 2.20 14.24 10.85
CA ARG A 187 1.62 14.74 9.61
C ARG A 187 1.05 16.12 9.90
N ASN A 188 1.61 17.17 9.32
CA ASN A 188 1.12 18.53 9.52
C ASN A 188 -0.08 18.79 8.61
N ASP A 189 -1.24 18.92 9.25
CA ASP A 189 -2.50 19.31 8.63
C ASP A 189 -2.46 20.76 8.17
N ALA A 190 -3.04 21.05 7.00
CA ALA A 190 -3.15 22.40 6.46
C ALA A 190 -1.80 23.16 6.45
N ALA A 191 -0.68 22.46 6.28
CA ALA A 191 0.66 23.04 6.42
C ALA A 191 0.89 24.20 5.46
N MET A 192 0.24 24.20 4.28
CA MET A 192 0.28 25.30 3.33
C MET A 192 -0.25 26.64 3.86
N TRP A 193 -1.00 26.64 4.97
CA TRP A 193 -1.55 27.84 5.60
C TRP A 193 -0.67 28.37 6.74
N ILE A 194 0.45 27.68 7.05
CA ILE A 194 1.42 28.09 8.05
C ILE A 194 2.72 28.46 7.32
N PRO A 195 3.30 29.66 7.52
CA PRO A 195 4.58 30.00 6.90
C PRO A 195 5.66 28.94 7.17
N ALA A 196 6.41 28.54 6.14
CA ALA A 196 7.43 27.49 6.28
C ALA A 196 8.50 27.83 7.33
N SER A 197 8.82 29.12 7.51
CA SER A 197 9.71 29.62 8.58
C SER A 197 9.21 29.31 9.98
N ASP A 198 7.89 29.25 10.16
CA ASP A 198 7.23 29.15 11.44
C ASP A 198 7.16 27.68 11.85
N LEU A 199 6.83 26.82 10.89
CA LEU A 199 7.02 25.36 11.01
C LEU A 199 8.48 25.02 11.33
N ALA A 200 9.44 25.66 10.67
CA ALA A 200 10.87 25.46 10.97
C ALA A 200 11.18 25.86 12.41
N ASN A 201 10.70 27.03 12.86
CA ASN A 201 10.90 27.52 14.21
C ASN A 201 10.32 26.57 15.27
N ILE A 202 9.06 26.17 15.14
CA ILE A 202 8.39 25.20 16.02
C ILE A 202 9.21 23.91 16.10
N SER A 203 9.73 23.46 14.96
CA SER A 203 10.46 22.21 14.87
C SER A 203 11.83 22.26 15.55
N THR A 204 12.50 23.41 15.60
CA THR A 204 13.74 23.58 16.37
C THR A 204 13.53 23.47 17.88
N ARG A 205 12.28 23.57 18.36
CA ARG A 205 11.91 23.49 19.78
C ARG A 205 11.50 22.08 20.21
N LEU A 206 11.52 21.11 19.31
CA LEU A 206 11.20 19.73 19.62
C LEU A 206 12.36 19.06 20.38
N THR A 207 12.00 18.21 21.33
CA THR A 207 12.91 17.46 22.21
C THR A 207 13.71 16.38 21.48
N LYS A 208 13.24 15.95 20.31
CA LYS A 208 13.97 15.05 19.40
C LYS A 208 13.64 15.39 17.95
N GLN A 209 14.54 15.02 17.05
CA GLN A 209 14.22 14.98 15.62
C GLN A 209 13.20 13.87 15.36
N VAL A 210 12.16 14.21 14.59
CA VAL A 210 11.04 13.33 14.26
C VAL A 210 10.79 13.34 12.76
N TYR A 211 10.22 12.25 12.25
CA TYR A 211 9.75 12.23 10.87
C TYR A 211 8.60 13.24 10.69
N ARG A 212 8.58 13.97 9.59
CA ARG A 212 7.53 14.95 9.29
C ARG A 212 7.08 14.80 7.85
N THR A 213 5.78 14.76 7.65
CA THR A 213 5.16 14.90 6.33
C THR A 213 4.14 16.03 6.37
N GLN A 214 4.05 16.84 5.32
CA GLN A 214 3.33 18.10 5.35
C GLN A 214 2.33 18.17 4.21
N GLU A 215 1.09 18.56 4.53
CA GLU A 215 0.07 18.81 3.52
C GLU A 215 0.27 20.18 2.88
N VAL A 216 0.94 20.19 1.72
CA VAL A 216 1.09 21.39 0.90
C VAL A 216 0.70 21.05 -0.53
N SER A 217 -0.50 21.48 -0.92
CA SER A 217 -0.98 21.27 -2.28
C SER A 217 -0.24 22.19 -3.25
N TRP A 218 0.05 21.67 -4.44
CA TRP A 218 0.59 22.48 -5.53
C TRP A 218 -0.56 23.12 -6.31
N GLY A 219 -0.42 24.39 -6.71
CA GLY A 219 -1.29 25.01 -7.71
C GLY A 219 -0.49 25.91 -8.63
N SER A 220 -0.78 25.82 -9.94
CA SER A 220 -0.15 26.69 -10.94
C SER A 220 -0.46 28.15 -10.63
N GLY A 221 0.57 28.96 -10.41
CA GLY A 221 0.41 30.38 -10.07
C GLY A 221 0.07 30.66 -8.61
N ASN A 222 -0.04 29.63 -7.75
CA ASN A 222 -0.16 29.84 -6.31
C ASN A 222 1.15 30.45 -5.77
N ALA A 223 1.03 31.42 -4.85
CA ALA A 223 2.20 32.04 -4.22
C ALA A 223 2.99 31.03 -3.37
N ILE A 224 2.28 30.09 -2.73
CA ILE A 224 2.85 29.06 -1.87
C ILE A 224 3.13 27.81 -2.70
N GLN A 225 4.35 27.30 -2.61
CA GLN A 225 4.83 26.14 -3.35
C GLN A 225 5.36 25.04 -2.41
N PRO A 226 5.16 23.75 -2.74
CA PRO A 226 5.67 22.63 -1.94
C PRO A 226 7.17 22.69 -1.63
N GLN A 227 7.97 23.26 -2.54
CA GLN A 227 9.42 23.39 -2.41
C GLN A 227 9.85 24.23 -1.20
N GLU A 228 9.00 25.11 -0.70
CA GLU A 228 9.31 25.95 0.46
C GLU A 228 9.37 25.14 1.77
N TYR A 229 8.72 23.98 1.81
CA TYR A 229 8.53 23.17 3.01
C TYR A 229 9.49 21.99 3.11
N ILE A 230 10.33 21.74 2.10
CA ILE A 230 11.27 20.61 2.11
C ILE A 230 12.35 20.74 3.20
N GLY A 231 12.59 21.96 3.69
CA GLY A 231 13.49 22.20 4.83
C GLY A 231 12.92 21.69 6.16
N THR A 232 11.60 21.49 6.26
CA THR A 232 10.90 21.11 7.48
C THR A 232 10.34 19.68 7.44
N GLY A 233 10.51 18.95 6.35
CA GLY A 233 10.12 17.54 6.27
C GLY A 233 9.70 17.16 4.86
N ASP A 234 9.23 15.93 4.72
CA ASP A 234 8.63 15.47 3.47
C ASP A 234 7.34 16.26 3.21
N VAL A 235 6.99 16.38 1.94
CA VAL A 235 5.80 17.12 1.50
C VAL A 235 4.93 16.20 0.65
N GLN A 236 3.62 16.26 0.89
CA GLN A 236 2.63 15.50 0.15
C GLN A 236 2.58 15.92 -1.31
N GLU A 237 2.99 15.03 -2.22
CA GLU A 237 3.07 15.33 -3.65
C GLU A 237 1.73 15.01 -4.35
N PHE A 238 0.77 15.92 -4.24
CA PHE A 238 -0.57 15.77 -4.85
C PHE A 238 -0.53 15.57 -6.37
N ARG A 239 0.49 16.11 -7.07
CA ARG A 239 0.64 15.91 -8.52
C ARG A 239 0.85 14.44 -8.87
N TYR A 240 1.48 13.67 -7.98
CA TYR A 240 1.59 12.21 -8.12
C TYR A 240 0.21 11.55 -8.12
N THR A 241 -0.64 11.91 -7.18
CA THR A 241 -2.02 11.44 -7.07
C THR A 241 -2.82 11.73 -8.34
N TRP A 242 -2.77 12.95 -8.87
CA TRP A 242 -3.48 13.34 -10.10
C TRP A 242 -2.94 12.63 -11.34
N ALA A 243 -1.62 12.44 -11.44
CA ALA A 243 -1.00 11.70 -12.53
C ALA A 243 -1.46 10.23 -12.54
N LEU A 244 -1.52 9.59 -11.37
CA LEU A 244 -2.06 8.23 -11.27
C LEU A 244 -3.55 8.18 -11.63
N GLN A 245 -4.36 9.09 -11.08
CA GLN A 245 -5.78 9.15 -11.39
C GLN A 245 -6.01 9.28 -12.90
N THR A 246 -5.33 10.21 -13.56
CA THR A 246 -5.41 10.43 -15.01
C THR A 246 -4.98 9.19 -15.79
N ALA A 247 -3.82 8.63 -15.45
CA ALA A 247 -3.24 7.51 -16.20
C ALA A 247 -4.12 6.25 -16.13
N PHE A 248 -4.64 5.92 -14.95
CA PHE A 248 -5.50 4.75 -14.76
C PHE A 248 -6.92 4.95 -15.32
N ASN A 249 -7.48 6.15 -15.27
CA ASN A 249 -8.81 6.43 -15.85
C ASN A 249 -8.80 6.48 -17.39
N THR A 250 -7.72 6.97 -17.99
CA THR A 250 -7.61 7.12 -19.46
C THR A 250 -6.90 5.95 -20.13
N GLY A 251 -6.42 4.96 -19.38
CA GLY A 251 -5.68 3.82 -19.92
C GLY A 251 -4.33 4.21 -20.52
N THR A 252 -3.63 5.18 -19.90
CA THR A 252 -2.34 5.71 -20.36
C THR A 252 -1.20 5.45 -19.38
N ILE A 253 -1.30 4.42 -18.53
CA ILE A 253 -0.26 4.06 -17.52
C ILE A 253 1.15 3.86 -18.09
N SER A 254 1.29 3.59 -19.39
CA SER A 254 2.59 3.59 -20.10
C SER A 254 3.37 4.92 -20.02
N THR A 255 2.71 6.06 -19.80
CA THR A 255 3.34 7.37 -19.65
C THR A 255 3.99 7.57 -18.27
N LEU A 256 3.65 6.74 -17.29
CA LEU A 256 4.17 6.82 -15.93
C LEU A 256 5.66 6.46 -15.82
N ASN A 257 6.29 5.97 -16.90
CA ASN A 257 7.74 5.78 -16.95
C ASN A 257 8.53 7.09 -16.81
N SER A 258 7.87 8.22 -17.01
CA SER A 258 8.44 9.57 -17.01
C SER A 258 8.34 10.29 -15.65
N LEU A 259 7.97 9.58 -14.58
CA LEU A 259 7.97 10.13 -13.22
C LEU A 259 9.39 10.15 -12.60
N PRO A 260 9.74 11.16 -11.78
CA PRO A 260 9.05 12.43 -11.64
C PRO A 260 9.18 13.30 -12.89
N GLN A 261 8.17 14.16 -13.08
CA GLN A 261 8.23 15.20 -14.11
C GLN A 261 9.03 16.41 -13.62
N SER A 262 9.44 17.27 -14.56
CA SER A 262 10.15 18.51 -14.24
C SER A 262 9.33 19.39 -13.28
N GLY A 263 9.99 19.97 -12.27
CA GLY A 263 9.38 20.83 -11.26
C GLY A 263 8.65 20.10 -10.12
N TRP A 264 8.64 18.76 -10.12
CA TRP A 264 8.17 17.98 -8.99
C TRP A 264 9.19 17.96 -7.85
N LEU A 265 8.74 17.57 -6.66
CA LEU A 265 9.66 17.36 -5.54
C LEU A 265 10.68 16.27 -5.86
N ALA A 266 11.87 16.36 -5.29
CA ALA A 266 12.81 15.26 -5.34
C ALA A 266 12.18 14.02 -4.65
N PRO A 267 12.42 12.79 -5.15
CA PRO A 267 11.85 11.58 -4.56
C PRO A 267 12.14 11.42 -3.06
N SER A 268 13.28 11.93 -2.58
CA SER A 268 13.68 11.88 -1.17
C SER A 268 12.90 12.83 -0.25
N ASN A 269 12.14 13.77 -0.82
CA ASN A 269 11.42 14.82 -0.08
C ASN A 269 9.89 14.69 -0.27
N ALA A 270 9.44 13.62 -0.94
CA ALA A 270 8.06 13.45 -1.35
C ALA A 270 7.38 12.37 -0.51
N ASN A 271 6.26 12.70 0.12
CA ASN A 271 5.29 11.71 0.58
C ASN A 271 4.23 11.52 -0.51
N VAL A 272 3.99 10.28 -0.92
CA VAL A 272 3.12 9.98 -2.07
C VAL A 272 1.98 9.07 -1.67
N PHE A 273 0.83 9.22 -2.32
CA PHE A 273 -0.36 8.43 -2.05
C PHE A 273 -1.22 8.33 -3.32
N VAL A 274 -1.97 7.24 -3.43
CA VAL A 274 -2.99 7.10 -4.49
C VAL A 274 -4.27 7.84 -4.11
N ALA A 275 -4.56 7.93 -2.82
CA ALA A 275 -5.64 8.71 -2.23
C ALA A 275 -5.26 9.04 -0.79
N ASN A 276 -5.68 10.21 -0.30
CA ASN A 276 -5.72 10.51 1.12
C ASN A 276 -7.19 10.69 1.57
N HIS A 277 -7.41 10.99 2.84
CA HIS A 277 -8.76 11.12 3.40
C HIS A 277 -9.62 12.18 2.69
N ASP A 278 -9.03 13.29 2.24
CA ASP A 278 -9.72 14.35 1.50
C ASP A 278 -9.98 13.97 0.04
N THR A 279 -8.94 13.60 -0.71
CA THR A 279 -9.04 13.36 -2.15
C THR A 279 -9.92 12.15 -2.47
N GLU A 280 -9.92 11.12 -1.61
CA GLU A 280 -10.76 9.93 -1.76
C GLU A 280 -12.25 10.33 -1.81
N ARG A 281 -12.63 11.32 -0.99
CA ARG A 281 -13.99 11.85 -0.85
C ARG A 281 -14.29 12.97 -1.84
N GLY A 282 -13.33 13.86 -2.09
CA GLY A 282 -13.48 15.05 -2.94
C GLY A 282 -13.51 14.76 -4.44
N GLY A 283 -13.02 13.60 -4.88
CA GLY A 283 -13.04 13.19 -6.29
C GLY A 283 -11.75 13.50 -7.06
N ASP A 284 -10.77 14.13 -6.42
CA ASP A 284 -9.47 14.47 -7.01
C ASP A 284 -8.42 13.35 -6.89
N SER A 285 -8.87 12.11 -6.65
CA SER A 285 -8.02 10.92 -6.71
C SER A 285 -8.80 9.68 -7.16
N LEU A 286 -8.10 8.56 -7.33
CA LEU A 286 -8.76 7.25 -7.29
C LEU A 286 -9.26 6.98 -5.86
N ASN A 287 -10.15 6.01 -5.71
CA ASN A 287 -10.67 5.57 -4.41
C ASN A 287 -11.03 4.08 -4.42
N TYR A 288 -11.39 3.54 -3.26
CA TYR A 288 -11.73 2.12 -3.08
C TYR A 288 -12.83 1.60 -4.04
N SER A 289 -13.69 2.49 -4.55
CA SER A 289 -14.81 2.17 -5.44
C SER A 289 -14.50 2.41 -6.92
N SER A 290 -13.29 2.87 -7.25
CA SER A 290 -12.89 3.13 -8.63
C SER A 290 -13.02 1.85 -9.48
N PRO A 291 -13.63 1.93 -10.67
CA PRO A 291 -13.93 0.75 -11.47
C PRO A 291 -12.65 0.06 -11.95
N ASN A 292 -12.79 -1.15 -12.48
CA ASN A 292 -11.71 -1.84 -13.19
C ASN A 292 -10.43 -2.02 -12.36
N ASN A 293 -10.56 -2.21 -11.05
CA ASN A 293 -9.46 -2.30 -10.09
C ASN A 293 -8.47 -1.11 -10.11
N ALA A 294 -8.88 0.05 -10.65
CA ALA A 294 -7.96 1.17 -10.89
C ALA A 294 -7.18 1.58 -9.63
N TYR A 295 -7.85 1.70 -8.48
CA TYR A 295 -7.20 2.02 -7.20
C TYR A 295 -6.19 0.96 -6.78
N THR A 296 -6.58 -0.32 -6.82
CA THR A 296 -5.70 -1.44 -6.46
C THR A 296 -4.45 -1.50 -7.35
N LEU A 297 -4.62 -1.36 -8.67
CA LEU A 297 -3.50 -1.37 -9.61
C LEU A 297 -2.59 -0.15 -9.43
N ALA A 298 -3.17 1.02 -9.16
CA ALA A 298 -2.41 2.23 -8.83
C ALA A 298 -1.62 2.08 -7.52
N MET A 299 -2.18 1.42 -6.50
CA MET A 299 -1.46 1.11 -5.26
C MET A 299 -0.27 0.17 -5.51
N MET A 300 -0.44 -0.86 -6.35
CA MET A 300 0.67 -1.73 -6.73
C MET A 300 1.74 -1.00 -7.54
N PHE A 301 1.35 -0.09 -8.44
CA PHE A 301 2.31 0.80 -9.11
C PHE A 301 3.05 1.65 -8.08
N SER A 302 2.34 2.27 -7.14
CA SER A 302 2.95 3.15 -6.14
C SER A 302 3.94 2.44 -5.23
N LEU A 303 3.66 1.19 -4.86
CA LEU A 303 4.56 0.36 -4.04
C LEU A 303 5.70 -0.28 -4.85
N SER A 304 5.69 -0.19 -6.18
CA SER A 304 6.73 -0.74 -7.05
C SER A 304 7.60 0.32 -7.73
N TYR A 305 7.13 1.55 -7.88
CA TYR A 305 7.86 2.63 -8.54
C TYR A 305 8.76 3.39 -7.54
N PRO A 306 10.02 3.73 -7.87
CA PRO A 306 10.96 4.36 -6.93
C PRO A 306 10.74 5.88 -6.80
N TYR A 307 9.56 6.30 -6.32
CA TYR A 307 9.24 7.71 -6.11
C TYR A 307 8.55 7.95 -4.77
N GLY A 308 9.20 8.69 -3.87
CA GLY A 308 8.62 9.08 -2.58
C GLY A 308 8.49 7.98 -1.54
N THR A 309 8.07 8.40 -0.35
CA THR A 309 7.62 7.53 0.74
C THR A 309 6.11 7.31 0.61
N PRO A 310 5.62 6.06 0.39
CA PRO A 310 4.22 5.80 0.15
C PRO A 310 3.38 5.79 1.43
N THR A 311 2.25 6.49 1.40
CA THR A 311 1.18 6.40 2.39
C THR A 311 -0.01 5.61 1.82
N ILE A 312 -0.38 4.53 2.51
CA ILE A 312 -1.54 3.70 2.24
C ILE A 312 -2.69 4.18 3.12
N LEU A 313 -3.70 4.83 2.53
CA LEU A 313 -4.93 5.15 3.24
C LEU A 313 -5.68 3.87 3.60
N SER A 314 -6.15 3.79 4.85
CA SER A 314 -7.10 2.79 5.31
C SER A 314 -8.33 3.48 5.88
N SER A 315 -9.35 3.57 5.03
CA SER A 315 -10.57 4.35 5.23
C SER A 315 -11.77 3.45 5.55
N TYR A 316 -12.97 4.01 5.38
CA TYR A 316 -14.27 3.38 5.58
C TYR A 316 -15.21 3.81 4.46
N GLN A 317 -16.32 3.09 4.29
CA GLN A 317 -17.37 3.42 3.34
C GLN A 317 -18.06 4.72 3.74
N TYR A 318 -18.29 5.59 2.77
CA TYR A 318 -19.01 6.85 2.94
C TYR A 318 -19.97 7.07 1.77
N SER A 319 -21.00 7.88 2.01
CA SER A 319 -21.98 8.36 1.03
C SER A 319 -21.80 9.85 0.76
N THR A 320 -21.32 10.61 1.73
CA THR A 320 -21.02 12.04 1.59
C THR A 320 -19.56 12.34 1.93
N ILE A 321 -19.08 13.51 1.52
CA ILE A 321 -17.71 13.92 1.78
C ILE A 321 -17.43 14.22 3.26
N THR A 322 -18.45 14.39 4.10
CA THR A 322 -18.29 14.74 5.53
C THR A 322 -18.49 13.56 6.47
N ASP A 323 -18.90 12.39 5.96
CA ASP A 323 -19.25 11.22 6.77
C ASP A 323 -18.11 10.82 7.73
N GLY A 324 -18.45 10.71 9.02
CA GLY A 324 -17.57 10.17 10.05
C GLY A 324 -17.44 8.66 9.99
N ALA A 325 -16.53 8.11 10.81
CA ALA A 325 -16.31 6.68 10.86
C ALA A 325 -17.53 5.90 11.39
N PRO A 326 -17.74 4.67 10.89
CA PRO A 326 -18.85 3.81 11.31
C PRO A 326 -18.61 3.25 12.73
N ASN A 327 -19.66 2.65 13.30
CA ASN A 327 -19.61 1.90 14.57
C ASN A 327 -18.89 2.65 15.71
N ALA A 328 -19.25 3.91 15.95
CA ALA A 328 -18.62 4.73 16.99
C ALA A 328 -17.07 4.77 16.91
N ASN A 329 -16.51 4.75 15.69
CA ASN A 329 -15.08 4.80 15.40
C ASN A 329 -14.29 3.53 15.83
N TYR A 330 -14.97 2.41 16.11
CA TYR A 330 -14.29 1.12 16.32
C TYR A 330 -13.72 0.57 15.02
N GLY A 331 -12.41 0.63 14.84
CA GLY A 331 -11.73 0.04 13.68
C GLY A 331 -11.93 -1.48 13.64
N TYR A 332 -12.42 -2.00 12.51
CA TYR A 332 -12.82 -3.40 12.39
C TYR A 332 -12.41 -4.02 11.05
N CYS A 333 -11.42 -4.91 11.09
CA CYS A 333 -11.00 -5.72 9.93
C CYS A 333 -11.36 -7.20 10.11
N SER A 334 -11.55 -7.90 8.98
CA SER A 334 -11.73 -9.35 8.94
C SER A 334 -11.04 -9.95 7.72
N GLY A 335 -10.21 -10.98 7.94
CA GLY A 335 -9.38 -11.57 6.88
C GLY A 335 -8.51 -10.50 6.19
N ASN A 336 -8.64 -10.40 4.86
CA ASN A 336 -7.87 -9.49 4.00
C ASN A 336 -8.60 -8.17 3.71
N GLY A 337 -9.68 -7.85 4.42
CA GLY A 337 -10.49 -6.66 4.17
C GLY A 337 -11.14 -6.11 5.43
N GLY A 338 -11.96 -5.09 5.24
CA GLY A 338 -12.72 -4.48 6.33
C GLY A 338 -14.09 -5.12 6.53
N ALA A 339 -14.69 -4.84 7.68
CA ALA A 339 -16.04 -5.26 8.00
C ALA A 339 -16.77 -4.13 8.77
N GLY A 340 -18.10 -4.21 8.84
CA GLY A 340 -18.90 -3.18 9.52
C GLY A 340 -18.76 -1.77 8.92
N GLY A 341 -18.50 -1.67 7.62
CA GLY A 341 -18.30 -0.38 6.92
C GLY A 341 -16.84 0.07 6.84
N TRP A 342 -15.90 -0.55 7.54
CA TRP A 342 -14.47 -0.30 7.32
C TRP A 342 -14.00 -0.95 6.03
N LEU A 343 -12.99 -0.35 5.38
CA LEU A 343 -12.42 -0.87 4.13
C LEU A 343 -11.17 -1.71 4.39
N CYS A 344 -10.37 -1.32 5.39
CA CYS A 344 -9.08 -1.93 5.71
C CYS A 344 -8.17 -2.13 4.49
N GLN A 345 -8.03 -1.10 3.65
CA GLN A 345 -7.23 -1.14 2.41
C GLN A 345 -5.80 -1.65 2.64
N HIS A 346 -5.21 -1.35 3.80
CA HIS A 346 -3.89 -1.86 4.19
C HIS A 346 -3.80 -3.40 4.26
N ARG A 347 -4.95 -4.10 4.40
CA ARG A 347 -5.03 -5.56 4.41
C ARG A 347 -5.27 -6.20 3.05
N TRP A 348 -5.71 -5.43 2.05
CA TRP A 348 -6.05 -5.99 0.76
C TRP A 348 -4.86 -6.78 0.22
N THR A 349 -5.09 -8.01 -0.24
CA THR A 349 -4.01 -8.93 -0.65
C THR A 349 -2.97 -8.27 -1.56
N PRO A 350 -3.36 -7.51 -2.61
CA PRO A 350 -2.40 -6.83 -3.48
C PRO A 350 -1.57 -5.76 -2.78
N ILE A 351 -2.14 -5.07 -1.79
CA ILE A 351 -1.49 -3.96 -1.09
C ILE A 351 -0.52 -4.51 -0.04
N SER A 352 -1.00 -5.42 0.81
CA SER A 352 -0.18 -6.02 1.87
C SER A 352 1.00 -6.82 1.32
N GLY A 353 0.80 -7.59 0.24
CA GLY A 353 1.90 -8.28 -0.43
C GLY A 353 2.94 -7.32 -1.00
N MET A 354 2.48 -6.20 -1.56
CA MET A 354 3.36 -5.17 -2.13
C MET A 354 4.13 -4.36 -1.08
N VAL A 355 3.76 -4.37 0.19
CA VAL A 355 4.60 -3.78 1.26
C VAL A 355 5.90 -4.57 1.43
N GLY A 356 5.82 -5.90 1.41
CA GLY A 356 7.00 -6.76 1.40
C GLY A 356 7.88 -6.54 0.16
N PHE A 357 7.24 -6.40 -1.02
CA PHE A 357 7.91 -6.02 -2.26
C PHE A 357 8.64 -4.69 -2.09
N TYR A 358 7.93 -3.62 -1.68
CA TYR A 358 8.46 -2.27 -1.51
C TYR A 358 9.71 -2.24 -0.62
N ASN A 359 9.64 -2.90 0.54
CA ASN A 359 10.76 -3.00 1.46
C ASN A 359 11.96 -3.71 0.84
N LYS A 360 11.73 -4.78 0.05
CA LYS A 360 12.82 -5.56 -0.55
C LYS A 360 13.49 -4.85 -1.72
N VAL A 361 12.75 -4.03 -2.46
CA VAL A 361 13.26 -3.30 -3.63
C VAL A 361 13.83 -1.92 -3.29
N ALA A 362 13.82 -1.52 -2.01
CA ALA A 362 14.37 -0.25 -1.57
C ALA A 362 15.82 -0.06 -2.08
N GLY A 363 16.11 1.12 -2.62
CA GLY A 363 17.42 1.46 -3.18
C GLY A 363 17.74 0.88 -4.57
N THR A 364 16.89 0.02 -5.16
CA THR A 364 17.15 -0.53 -6.51
C THR A 364 16.55 0.34 -7.61
N THR A 365 17.21 0.40 -8.77
CA THR A 365 16.74 1.13 -9.95
C THR A 365 15.67 0.36 -10.73
N LEU A 366 14.96 1.08 -11.60
CA LEU A 366 14.12 0.46 -12.63
C LEU A 366 15.02 -0.22 -13.68
N ASN A 367 14.58 -1.38 -14.18
CA ASN A 367 15.15 -2.03 -15.35
C ASN A 367 14.05 -2.76 -16.14
N ASN A 368 14.39 -3.27 -17.33
CA ASN A 368 13.49 -4.10 -18.15
C ASN A 368 12.09 -3.49 -18.36
N TRP A 369 11.99 -2.17 -18.53
CA TRP A 369 10.71 -1.51 -18.78
C TRP A 369 10.14 -1.94 -20.13
N VAL A 370 8.88 -2.37 -20.14
CA VAL A 370 8.13 -2.76 -21.32
C VAL A 370 6.75 -2.14 -21.26
N SER A 371 6.34 -1.49 -22.33
CA SER A 371 4.94 -1.09 -22.54
C SER A 371 4.28 -1.99 -23.57
N GLY A 372 3.02 -2.36 -23.35
CA GLY A 372 2.16 -3.05 -24.31
C GLY A 372 1.33 -2.04 -25.09
N THR A 373 0.01 -2.05 -24.87
CA THR A 373 -0.84 -0.88 -25.16
C THR A 373 -0.55 0.26 -24.18
N GLY A 374 -1.24 1.40 -24.34
CA GLY A 374 -1.18 2.51 -23.38
C GLY A 374 -1.51 2.09 -21.94
N ALA A 375 -2.33 1.04 -21.79
CA ALA A 375 -2.87 0.52 -20.54
C ALA A 375 -2.07 -0.66 -19.96
N GLN A 376 -0.85 -0.92 -20.46
CA GLN A 376 -0.06 -2.11 -20.13
C GLN A 376 1.41 -1.73 -19.90
N ILE A 377 1.92 -2.06 -18.72
CA ILE A 377 3.33 -1.84 -18.35
C ILE A 377 3.89 -3.04 -17.61
N ALA A 378 5.19 -3.27 -17.78
CA ALA A 378 5.97 -4.18 -16.95
C ALA A 378 7.36 -3.59 -16.71
N PHE A 379 7.92 -3.83 -15.53
CA PHE A 379 9.29 -3.41 -15.23
C PHE A 379 9.85 -4.20 -14.05
N GLY A 380 11.17 -4.27 -13.98
CA GLY A 380 11.89 -4.80 -12.84
C GLY A 380 12.41 -3.71 -11.91
N ARG A 381 12.68 -4.13 -10.68
CA ARG A 381 13.37 -3.36 -9.65
C ARG A 381 14.64 -4.13 -9.28
N GLY A 382 15.76 -3.70 -9.85
CA GLY A 382 17.03 -4.42 -9.77
C GLY A 382 16.90 -5.90 -10.16
N SER A 383 17.61 -6.77 -9.44
CA SER A 383 17.49 -8.24 -9.56
C SER A 383 16.57 -8.84 -8.50
N VAL A 384 15.71 -8.04 -7.87
CA VAL A 384 14.99 -8.43 -6.64
C VAL A 384 13.48 -8.41 -6.77
N GLY A 385 12.90 -7.63 -7.69
CA GLY A 385 11.46 -7.56 -7.93
C GLY A 385 11.10 -7.35 -9.40
N PHE A 386 9.92 -7.81 -9.79
CA PHE A 386 9.35 -7.60 -11.13
C PHE A 386 7.83 -7.45 -11.03
N ILE A 387 7.26 -6.54 -11.82
CA ILE A 387 5.82 -6.28 -11.87
C ILE A 387 5.32 -6.14 -13.30
N VAL A 388 4.10 -6.59 -13.54
CA VAL A 388 3.31 -6.43 -14.76
C VAL A 388 1.94 -5.88 -14.35
N ILE A 389 1.48 -4.79 -14.95
CA ILE A 389 0.17 -4.17 -14.72
C ILE A 389 -0.56 -4.11 -16.06
N ASN A 390 -1.76 -4.68 -16.10
CA ASN A 390 -2.68 -4.58 -17.24
C ASN A 390 -3.97 -3.88 -16.78
N SER A 391 -4.04 -2.56 -16.98
CA SER A 391 -5.25 -1.78 -16.75
C SER A 391 -6.19 -1.75 -17.96
N GLY A 392 -5.89 -2.53 -19.01
CA GLY A 392 -6.71 -2.64 -20.20
C GLY A 392 -7.81 -3.70 -20.09
N GLY A 393 -8.86 -3.57 -20.91
CA GLY A 393 -10.01 -4.47 -20.95
C GLY A 393 -9.78 -5.81 -21.66
N SER A 394 -8.54 -6.16 -22.01
CA SER A 394 -8.21 -7.43 -22.69
C SER A 394 -6.97 -8.08 -22.05
N PRO A 395 -6.88 -9.43 -22.01
CA PRO A 395 -5.72 -10.12 -21.49
C PRO A 395 -4.42 -9.74 -22.22
N TRP A 396 -3.30 -9.73 -21.49
CA TRP A 396 -1.97 -9.48 -22.03
C TRP A 396 -1.08 -10.70 -21.88
N SER A 397 -0.88 -11.44 -22.98
CA SER A 397 0.04 -12.59 -23.04
C SER A 397 1.39 -12.16 -23.59
N LYS A 398 2.47 -12.40 -22.84
CA LYS A 398 3.83 -12.06 -23.25
C LYS A 398 4.88 -12.87 -22.49
N THR A 399 6.04 -13.06 -23.12
CA THR A 399 7.28 -13.47 -22.44
C THR A 399 8.08 -12.22 -22.09
N PHE A 400 8.23 -11.94 -20.81
CA PHE A 400 9.00 -10.83 -20.28
C PHE A 400 10.43 -11.26 -19.94
N THR A 401 11.37 -10.34 -20.06
CA THR A 401 12.73 -10.50 -19.54
C THR A 401 12.79 -9.85 -18.16
N THR A 402 13.11 -10.65 -17.14
CA THR A 402 13.33 -10.20 -15.77
C THR A 402 14.81 -10.34 -15.41
N SER A 403 15.22 -9.74 -14.28
CA SER A 403 16.53 -9.97 -13.69
C SER A 403 16.46 -10.87 -12.45
N LEU A 404 15.34 -11.59 -12.26
CA LEU A 404 15.15 -12.54 -11.17
C LEU A 404 15.85 -13.86 -11.49
N LEU A 405 16.29 -14.56 -10.44
CA LEU A 405 16.82 -15.92 -10.56
C LEU A 405 15.70 -16.89 -10.93
N THR A 406 16.09 -18.03 -11.50
CA THR A 406 15.13 -19.09 -11.83
C THR A 406 14.45 -19.61 -10.58
N GLY A 407 13.14 -19.85 -10.65
CA GLY A 407 12.37 -20.34 -9.52
C GLY A 407 10.88 -20.03 -9.64
N THR A 408 10.11 -20.55 -8.69
CA THR A 408 8.67 -20.29 -8.56
C THR A 408 8.44 -19.16 -7.57
N TYR A 409 7.64 -18.19 -7.98
CA TYR A 409 7.32 -17.00 -7.18
C TYR A 409 5.81 -16.89 -7.00
N CYS A 410 5.38 -16.48 -5.82
CA CYS A 410 3.97 -16.20 -5.55
C CYS A 410 3.55 -14.89 -6.18
N ASN A 411 2.40 -14.87 -6.85
CA ASN A 411 1.82 -13.67 -7.42
C ASN A 411 1.16 -12.82 -6.33
N LEU A 412 1.77 -11.68 -5.99
CA LEU A 412 1.27 -10.79 -4.94
C LEU A 412 -0.10 -10.17 -5.26
N PHE A 413 -0.58 -10.24 -6.50
CA PHE A 413 -1.92 -9.75 -6.85
C PHE A 413 -3.04 -10.58 -6.21
N ASP A 414 -2.86 -11.90 -6.07
CA ASP A 414 -3.92 -12.78 -5.58
C ASP A 414 -3.50 -13.65 -4.38
N GLY A 415 -2.23 -13.62 -3.98
CA GLY A 415 -1.77 -14.32 -2.80
C GLY A 415 -0.37 -13.96 -2.32
N ASN A 416 -0.06 -14.42 -1.12
CA ASN A 416 1.22 -14.20 -0.47
C ASN A 416 1.93 -15.53 -0.22
N LEU A 417 3.20 -15.45 0.17
CA LEU A 417 3.96 -16.59 0.65
C LEU A 417 3.61 -16.86 2.12
N THR A 418 3.04 -18.01 2.42
CA THR A 418 2.73 -18.45 3.78
C THR A 418 3.29 -19.85 3.99
N SER A 419 4.17 -20.01 4.98
CA SER A 419 4.78 -21.32 5.30
C SER A 419 5.42 -22.02 4.09
N GLY A 420 6.03 -21.25 3.18
CA GLY A 420 6.70 -21.78 1.98
C GLY A 420 5.77 -22.08 0.79
N ALA A 421 4.46 -21.85 0.91
CA ALA A 421 3.50 -22.06 -0.17
C ALA A 421 2.80 -20.75 -0.56
N CYS A 422 2.41 -20.64 -1.84
CA CYS A 422 1.64 -19.50 -2.33
C CYS A 422 0.17 -19.70 -1.96
N THR A 423 -0.45 -18.71 -1.31
CA THR A 423 -1.89 -18.73 -1.00
C THR A 423 -2.75 -18.42 -2.23
N GLY A 424 -2.15 -17.84 -3.27
CA GLY A 424 -2.76 -17.52 -4.55
C GLY A 424 -2.03 -18.22 -5.69
N SER A 425 -2.04 -17.61 -6.88
CA SER A 425 -1.34 -18.14 -8.03
C SER A 425 0.19 -18.03 -7.88
N SER A 426 0.90 -18.87 -8.61
CA SER A 426 2.37 -18.80 -8.72
C SER A 426 2.80 -18.76 -10.17
N VAL A 427 3.94 -18.14 -10.43
CA VAL A 427 4.57 -18.08 -11.75
C VAL A 427 6.00 -18.59 -11.68
N PHE A 428 6.51 -19.07 -12.81
CA PHE A 428 7.87 -19.59 -12.91
C PHE A 428 8.75 -18.66 -13.75
N VAL A 429 9.89 -18.27 -13.18
CA VAL A 429 10.95 -17.59 -13.92
C VAL A 429 11.94 -18.65 -14.39
N ALA A 430 12.10 -18.77 -15.71
CA ALA A 430 13.04 -19.72 -16.31
C ALA A 430 14.49 -19.22 -16.21
N SER A 431 15.44 -20.11 -16.55
CA SER A 431 16.85 -19.75 -16.68
C SER A 431 17.03 -18.56 -17.63
N GLY A 432 17.89 -17.60 -17.26
CA GLY A 432 18.07 -16.36 -18.02
C GLY A 432 17.00 -15.30 -17.78
N GLY A 433 16.09 -15.50 -16.81
CA GLY A 433 15.14 -14.49 -16.37
C GLY A 433 13.85 -14.40 -17.18
N ALA A 434 13.60 -15.35 -18.10
CA ALA A 434 12.40 -15.34 -18.93
C ALA A 434 11.14 -15.70 -18.12
N LEU A 435 10.08 -14.89 -18.27
CA LEU A 435 8.79 -15.04 -17.60
C LEU A 435 7.65 -15.02 -18.63
N ALA A 436 7.10 -16.18 -18.97
CA ALA A 436 5.98 -16.32 -19.90
C ALA A 436 4.65 -16.35 -19.13
N VAL A 437 3.82 -15.32 -19.29
CA VAL A 437 2.56 -15.17 -18.53
C VAL A 437 1.46 -14.53 -19.37
N THR A 438 0.21 -14.77 -18.95
CA THR A 438 -0.97 -14.04 -19.42
C THR A 438 -1.57 -13.30 -18.23
N VAL A 439 -1.55 -11.97 -18.26
CA VAL A 439 -2.18 -11.13 -17.23
C VAL A 439 -3.60 -10.79 -17.69
N PRO A 440 -4.66 -11.18 -16.97
CA PRO A 440 -6.04 -10.86 -17.33
C PRO A 440 -6.31 -9.35 -17.45
N ALA A 441 -7.46 -9.00 -18.01
CA ALA A 441 -7.95 -7.62 -18.02
C ALA A 441 -8.05 -7.09 -16.58
N TYR A 442 -7.67 -5.82 -16.36
CA TYR A 442 -7.79 -5.13 -15.07
C TYR A 442 -7.11 -5.87 -13.90
N SER A 443 -5.95 -6.46 -14.17
CA SER A 443 -5.20 -7.31 -13.24
C SER A 443 -3.70 -6.98 -13.29
N ALA A 444 -2.96 -7.55 -12.35
CA ALA A 444 -1.51 -7.42 -12.28
C ALA A 444 -0.85 -8.75 -11.89
N LEU A 445 0.46 -8.78 -12.06
CA LEU A 445 1.36 -9.80 -11.53
C LEU A 445 2.52 -9.06 -10.87
N ALA A 446 2.82 -9.36 -9.62
CA ALA A 446 4.03 -8.88 -8.96
C ALA A 446 4.74 -10.03 -8.26
N ILE A 447 6.06 -10.10 -8.39
CA ILE A 447 6.91 -11.15 -7.84
C ILE A 447 8.22 -10.56 -7.33
N TYR A 448 8.77 -11.14 -6.27
CA TYR A 448 10.03 -10.69 -5.70
C TYR A 448 10.74 -11.80 -4.92
N THR A 449 12.03 -11.59 -4.66
CA THR A 449 12.91 -12.57 -3.99
C THR A 449 12.50 -12.96 -2.57
N GLY A 450 11.60 -12.21 -1.92
CA GLY A 450 11.02 -12.58 -0.62
C GLY A 450 9.74 -13.42 -0.71
N ALA A 451 9.21 -13.66 -1.91
CA ALA A 451 8.04 -14.50 -2.16
C ALA A 451 8.36 -15.69 -3.08
N ILE A 452 9.55 -16.29 -2.90
CA ILE A 452 9.91 -17.54 -3.55
C ILE A 452 9.09 -18.65 -2.88
N GLY A 453 8.11 -19.16 -3.60
CA GLY A 453 7.31 -20.30 -3.16
C GLY A 453 7.99 -21.60 -3.52
N ASN A 454 7.71 -22.65 -2.75
CA ASN A 454 7.92 -24.00 -3.25
C ASN A 454 7.10 -24.17 -4.54
N PRO A 455 7.63 -24.83 -5.58
CA PRO A 455 6.85 -25.14 -6.76
C PRO A 455 5.56 -25.85 -6.33
N SER A 456 4.42 -25.21 -6.55
CA SER A 456 3.13 -25.84 -6.30
C SER A 456 2.96 -26.91 -7.38
N ASN A 457 2.83 -28.17 -6.96
CA ASN A 457 2.54 -29.24 -7.92
C ASN A 457 1.17 -28.99 -8.58
N VAL A 458 1.10 -29.20 -9.88
CA VAL A 458 -0.13 -29.14 -10.68
C VAL A 458 -0.89 -30.45 -10.49
N LEU A 459 -2.16 -30.37 -10.08
CA LEU A 459 -3.00 -31.56 -9.99
C LEU A 459 -3.57 -31.84 -11.39
N VAL A 460 -3.09 -32.91 -12.04
CA VAL A 460 -3.57 -33.33 -13.35
C VAL A 460 -4.52 -34.50 -13.18
N THR A 461 -5.78 -34.31 -13.59
CA THR A 461 -6.78 -35.39 -13.66
C THR A 461 -6.70 -36.05 -15.03
N PHE A 462 -6.23 -37.28 -15.08
CA PHE A 462 -6.27 -38.10 -16.28
C PHE A 462 -7.66 -38.69 -16.43
N GLU A 463 -8.32 -38.44 -17.55
CA GLU A 463 -9.64 -38.99 -17.88
C GLU A 463 -9.53 -39.83 -19.16
N ALA A 464 -9.78 -41.13 -19.03
CA ALA A 464 -9.75 -42.08 -20.14
C ALA A 464 -11.12 -42.75 -20.31
N THR A 465 -11.72 -42.63 -21.49
CA THR A 465 -12.90 -43.43 -21.84
C THR A 465 -12.45 -44.75 -22.48
N ALA A 466 -12.71 -45.87 -21.79
CA ALA A 466 -12.28 -47.21 -22.20
C ALA A 466 -13.28 -48.28 -21.75
N SER A 467 -13.63 -49.20 -22.66
CA SER A 467 -14.44 -50.39 -22.34
C SER A 467 -13.54 -51.55 -21.91
N THR A 468 -13.94 -52.23 -20.84
CA THR A 468 -13.22 -53.37 -20.28
C THR A 468 -14.16 -54.53 -19.96
N VAL A 469 -13.61 -55.74 -19.79
CA VAL A 469 -14.36 -56.89 -19.24
C VAL A 469 -14.05 -57.09 -17.75
N SER A 470 -14.79 -57.99 -17.10
CA SER A 470 -14.58 -58.26 -15.67
C SER A 470 -13.15 -58.71 -15.37
N GLY A 471 -12.50 -58.05 -14.41
CA GLY A 471 -11.11 -58.32 -14.02
C GLY A 471 -10.07 -57.41 -14.69
N GLU A 472 -10.44 -56.67 -15.73
CA GLU A 472 -9.56 -55.69 -16.37
C GLU A 472 -9.59 -54.33 -15.65
N ASN A 473 -8.48 -53.61 -15.65
CA ASN A 473 -8.36 -52.27 -15.04
C ASN A 473 -7.48 -51.35 -15.89
N ILE A 474 -7.76 -50.04 -15.89
CA ILE A 474 -6.97 -49.05 -16.62
C ILE A 474 -5.98 -48.34 -15.69
N TYR A 475 -4.77 -48.11 -16.20
CA TYR A 475 -3.70 -47.38 -15.54
C TYR A 475 -3.13 -46.30 -16.48
N VAL A 476 -2.58 -45.22 -15.92
CA VAL A 476 -1.77 -44.25 -16.65
C VAL A 476 -0.30 -44.43 -16.30
N VAL A 477 0.56 -44.41 -17.32
CA VAL A 477 2.02 -44.56 -17.23
C VAL A 477 2.68 -43.51 -18.10
N GLY A 478 3.87 -43.02 -17.71
CA GLY A 478 4.54 -41.98 -18.48
C GLY A 478 6.01 -41.82 -18.17
N SER A 479 6.63 -40.90 -18.90
CA SER A 479 8.08 -40.64 -18.91
C SER A 479 8.67 -40.11 -17.60
N ILE A 480 7.85 -39.60 -16.69
CA ILE A 480 8.30 -38.99 -15.43
C ILE A 480 8.10 -39.95 -14.24
N PRO A 481 8.88 -39.83 -13.16
CA PRO A 481 8.79 -40.71 -12.00
C PRO A 481 7.38 -40.76 -11.37
N GLN A 482 6.67 -39.63 -11.36
CA GLN A 482 5.30 -39.51 -10.84
C GLN A 482 4.28 -40.34 -11.64
N LEU A 483 4.63 -40.75 -12.86
CA LEU A 483 3.84 -41.62 -13.73
C LEU A 483 4.54 -42.98 -13.95
N GLY A 484 5.42 -43.39 -13.03
CA GLY A 484 6.03 -44.71 -13.04
C GLY A 484 7.19 -44.90 -14.02
N ALA A 485 7.68 -43.83 -14.68
CA ALA A 485 8.82 -43.89 -15.61
C ALA A 485 8.73 -45.03 -16.64
N TRP A 486 7.57 -45.14 -17.29
CA TRP A 486 7.21 -46.19 -18.26
C TRP A 486 7.13 -47.63 -17.72
N SER A 487 7.12 -47.85 -16.40
CA SER A 487 6.83 -49.15 -15.80
C SER A 487 5.33 -49.31 -15.53
N PRO A 488 4.59 -50.21 -16.23
CA PRO A 488 3.18 -50.46 -15.97
C PRO A 488 2.90 -50.92 -14.54
N GLN A 489 3.85 -51.62 -13.92
CA GLN A 489 3.76 -52.06 -12.52
C GLN A 489 3.75 -50.89 -11.53
N SER A 490 4.36 -49.76 -11.92
CA SER A 490 4.38 -48.51 -11.16
C SER A 490 3.38 -47.47 -11.70
N GLY A 491 2.51 -47.87 -12.64
CA GLY A 491 1.48 -47.01 -13.21
C GLY A 491 0.40 -46.66 -12.19
N ILE A 492 -0.27 -45.54 -12.42
CA ILE A 492 -1.34 -45.07 -11.54
C ILE A 492 -2.65 -45.70 -11.97
N ALA A 493 -3.32 -46.43 -11.08
CA ALA A 493 -4.63 -47.03 -11.36
C ALA A 493 -5.71 -45.94 -11.47
N LEU A 494 -6.56 -46.04 -12.49
CA LEU A 494 -7.73 -45.17 -12.64
C LEU A 494 -8.96 -45.82 -12.02
N GLY A 495 -9.83 -44.99 -11.42
CA GLY A 495 -11.11 -45.41 -10.87
C GLY A 495 -12.23 -45.36 -11.92
N ALA A 496 -13.11 -46.35 -11.89
CA ALA A 496 -14.22 -46.53 -12.84
C ALA A 496 -15.59 -46.12 -12.28
N SER A 497 -15.65 -45.16 -11.35
CA SER A 497 -16.91 -44.75 -10.71
C SER A 497 -17.94 -44.18 -11.68
N ALA A 498 -17.51 -43.74 -12.87
CA ALA A 498 -18.33 -43.21 -13.95
C ALA A 498 -18.18 -44.03 -15.25
N TYR A 499 -17.99 -45.36 -15.13
CA TYR A 499 -17.76 -46.26 -16.26
C TYR A 499 -18.71 -45.99 -17.46
N PRO A 500 -18.20 -45.90 -18.71
CA PRO A 500 -16.87 -46.30 -19.19
C PRO A 500 -15.77 -45.23 -19.01
N LEU A 501 -16.02 -44.16 -18.26
CA LEU A 501 -15.01 -43.17 -17.91
C LEU A 501 -14.17 -43.64 -16.71
N TRP A 502 -12.85 -43.61 -16.90
CA TRP A 502 -11.84 -43.92 -15.91
C TRP A 502 -11.11 -42.64 -15.53
N THR A 503 -10.89 -42.39 -14.23
CA THR A 503 -10.25 -41.15 -13.76
C THR A 503 -9.20 -41.37 -12.67
N ALA A 504 -8.13 -40.57 -12.69
CA ALA A 504 -7.18 -40.45 -11.58
C ALA A 504 -6.54 -39.06 -11.56
N SER A 505 -6.44 -38.45 -10.38
CA SER A 505 -5.73 -37.18 -10.19
C SER A 505 -4.33 -37.42 -9.65
N VAL A 506 -3.30 -36.88 -10.33
CA VAL A 506 -1.89 -37.02 -9.96
C VAL A 506 -1.28 -35.65 -9.76
N SER A 507 -0.55 -35.47 -8.66
CA SER A 507 0.20 -34.26 -8.36
C SER A 507 1.53 -34.28 -9.13
N LEU A 508 1.66 -33.41 -10.14
CA LEU A 508 2.81 -33.36 -11.06
C LEU A 508 3.60 -32.05 -10.88
N PRO A 509 4.92 -32.01 -11.12
CA PRO A 509 5.68 -30.78 -11.02
C PRO A 509 5.23 -29.75 -12.07
N PRO A 510 5.22 -28.44 -11.76
CA PRO A 510 4.81 -27.40 -12.71
C PRO A 510 5.77 -27.27 -13.90
N ASN A 511 5.29 -26.72 -15.02
CA ASN A 511 6.02 -26.54 -16.29
C ASN A 511 6.82 -27.76 -16.78
N THR A 512 6.39 -28.96 -16.41
CA THR A 512 7.05 -30.20 -16.78
C THR A 512 6.38 -30.78 -18.02
N ALA A 513 7.14 -30.83 -19.12
CA ALA A 513 6.74 -31.58 -20.31
C ALA A 513 6.98 -33.08 -20.07
N PHE A 514 5.97 -33.88 -20.34
CA PHE A 514 6.06 -35.33 -20.26
C PHE A 514 5.21 -36.00 -21.33
N THR A 515 5.57 -37.23 -21.65
CA THR A 515 4.74 -38.13 -22.47
C THR A 515 4.15 -39.24 -21.61
N TYR A 516 2.95 -39.70 -21.97
CA TYR A 516 2.22 -40.74 -21.23
C TYR A 516 1.39 -41.64 -22.17
N LYS A 517 0.96 -42.77 -21.63
CA LYS A 517 -0.01 -43.70 -22.22
C LYS A 517 -0.94 -44.29 -21.18
N TYR A 518 -2.09 -44.76 -21.63
CA TYR A 518 -2.93 -45.69 -20.86
C TYR A 518 -2.53 -47.14 -21.11
N VAL A 519 -2.57 -47.96 -20.07
CA VAL A 519 -2.38 -49.41 -20.14
C VAL A 519 -3.53 -50.13 -19.45
N ARG A 520 -3.97 -51.23 -20.05
CA ARG A 520 -4.99 -52.10 -19.50
C ARG A 520 -4.30 -53.30 -18.86
N LYS A 521 -4.54 -53.50 -17.57
CA LYS A 521 -4.14 -54.70 -16.86
C LYS A 521 -5.23 -55.74 -17.05
N GLU A 522 -4.88 -56.82 -17.72
CA GLU A 522 -5.72 -57.98 -18.00
C GLU A 522 -5.92 -58.84 -16.74
N ALA A 523 -6.96 -59.67 -16.71
CA ALA A 523 -7.26 -60.54 -15.56
C ALA A 523 -6.11 -61.52 -15.24
N ASN A 524 -5.29 -61.88 -16.23
CA ASN A 524 -4.09 -62.71 -16.08
C ASN A 524 -2.86 -61.94 -15.56
N GLY A 525 -2.98 -60.63 -15.28
CA GLY A 525 -1.92 -59.76 -14.79
C GLY A 525 -1.01 -59.16 -15.86
N THR A 526 -1.20 -59.48 -17.15
CA THR A 526 -0.46 -58.85 -18.25
C THR A 526 -0.97 -57.44 -18.55
N PHE A 527 -0.13 -56.61 -19.17
CA PHE A 527 -0.48 -55.24 -19.55
C PHE A 527 -0.55 -55.10 -21.07
N VAL A 528 -1.67 -54.56 -21.55
CA VAL A 528 -1.90 -54.17 -22.95
C VAL A 528 -1.82 -52.65 -23.04
N TRP A 529 -0.99 -52.14 -23.94
CA TRP A 529 -0.79 -50.71 -24.13
C TRP A 529 -1.74 -50.15 -25.17
N GLU A 530 -2.11 -48.88 -25.06
CA GLU A 530 -2.74 -48.17 -26.18
C GLU A 530 -1.76 -48.02 -27.37
N SER A 531 -2.33 -47.85 -28.56
CA SER A 531 -1.56 -47.71 -29.80
C SER A 531 -0.68 -46.44 -29.83
N ASP A 532 0.38 -46.46 -30.65
CA ASP A 532 1.24 -45.28 -30.87
C ASP A 532 0.53 -44.18 -31.68
N PRO A 533 0.95 -42.90 -31.56
CA PRO A 533 2.06 -42.40 -30.75
C PRO A 533 1.71 -42.13 -29.28
N ASN A 534 2.73 -42.02 -28.43
CA ASN A 534 2.60 -41.52 -27.06
C ASN A 534 1.83 -40.20 -27.02
N ARG A 535 1.01 -40.00 -25.98
CA ARG A 535 0.40 -38.71 -25.68
C ARG A 535 1.44 -37.79 -25.06
N SER A 536 1.32 -36.49 -25.28
CA SER A 536 2.22 -35.47 -24.73
C SER A 536 1.41 -34.44 -23.97
N PHE A 537 1.90 -34.04 -22.80
CA PHE A 537 1.30 -32.98 -21.99
C PHE A 537 2.40 -32.16 -21.31
N THR A 538 2.14 -30.88 -21.14
CA THR A 538 3.00 -29.98 -20.36
C THR A 538 2.14 -29.35 -19.28
N THR A 539 2.46 -29.61 -18.01
CA THR A 539 1.76 -28.99 -16.89
C THR A 539 1.90 -27.46 -16.94
N GLY A 540 0.87 -26.73 -16.51
CA GLY A 540 0.95 -25.28 -16.29
C GLY A 540 1.82 -24.88 -15.10
N VAL A 541 1.70 -23.62 -14.68
CA VAL A 541 2.45 -23.04 -13.55
C VAL A 541 1.86 -23.37 -12.17
N SER A 542 0.55 -23.67 -12.11
CA SER A 542 -0.23 -24.07 -10.93
C SER A 542 -1.65 -24.45 -11.37
N GLY A 543 -2.45 -25.10 -10.51
CA GLY A 543 -3.88 -25.32 -10.72
C GLY A 543 -4.29 -26.78 -10.96
N LEU A 544 -5.56 -26.96 -11.36
CA LEU A 544 -6.16 -28.26 -11.70
C LEU A 544 -6.43 -28.29 -13.21
N VAL A 545 -5.94 -29.33 -13.89
CA VAL A 545 -6.21 -29.54 -15.32
C VAL A 545 -6.67 -30.97 -15.54
N SER A 546 -7.69 -31.18 -16.37
CA SER A 546 -8.08 -32.52 -16.82
C SER A 546 -7.63 -32.78 -18.25
N THR A 547 -7.28 -34.04 -18.53
CA THR A 547 -7.25 -34.56 -19.91
C THR A 547 -8.64 -35.08 -20.27
N ALA A 548 -8.93 -35.26 -21.56
CA ALA A 548 -10.16 -35.89 -22.03
C ALA A 548 -9.81 -36.85 -23.16
N ASP A 549 -9.38 -38.06 -22.79
CA ASP A 549 -8.77 -39.02 -23.71
C ASP A 549 -9.73 -40.16 -24.05
N LEU A 550 -9.83 -40.49 -25.34
CA LEU A 550 -10.40 -41.76 -25.82
C LEU A 550 -9.28 -42.79 -25.95
N TRP A 551 -9.48 -44.01 -25.41
CA TRP A 551 -8.53 -45.11 -25.59
C TRP A 551 -8.26 -45.38 -27.08
N ARG A 552 -6.99 -45.65 -27.44
CA ARG A 552 -6.53 -45.86 -28.82
C ARG A 552 -6.00 -47.26 -29.11
#